data_AF-A0A8R1IPM4-F1
#
_entry.id   AF-A0A8R1IPM4-F1
#
_cell.length_a   1.000
_cell.length_b   1.000
_cell.length_c   1.000
_cell.angle_alpha   90.00
_cell.angle_beta   90.00
_cell.angle_gamma   90.00
#
_symmetry.space_group_name_H-M   'P 1'
#
loop_
_entity.id
_entity.type
_entity.pdbx_description
1 polymer ?
#
loop_
_entity_poly.entity_id
_entity_poly.type
_entity_poly.pdbx_seq_one_letter_code
_entity_poly.pdbx_strand_id
1 'polypeptide(L)'
;MGTNLGQYIHRFRAVNPGWWFAHCHLELHLMGGTGYAYKVGNDNEIYMPPDNFPKDCGTFKVDKLPELRLPIQNVSMARGVLFIFAAIFWLSQ
;
A
#
# COMPACT_ATOMS: atom_id res chain seq x y z
N MET A 1 27.40 -25.53 -16.04
CA MET A 1 26.73 -24.34 -15.49
C MET A 1 27.56 -23.84 -14.32
N GLY A 2 28.26 -22.71 -14.49
CA GLY A 2 29.09 -22.15 -13.43
C GLY A 2 28.21 -21.56 -12.33
N THR A 3 28.53 -21.86 -11.07
CA THR A 3 27.87 -21.25 -9.92
C THR A 3 28.46 -19.86 -9.70
N ASN A 4 27.73 -18.81 -10.08
CA ASN A 4 28.05 -17.45 -9.67
C ASN A 4 27.74 -17.32 -8.17
N LEU A 5 28.73 -17.58 -7.32
CA LEU A 5 28.57 -17.49 -5.87
C LEU A 5 28.72 -16.03 -5.43
N GLY A 6 27.58 -15.38 -5.19
CA GLY A 6 27.50 -14.04 -4.59
C GLY A 6 26.67 -14.07 -3.31
N GLN A 7 27.08 -13.29 -2.31
CA GLN A 7 26.34 -13.12 -1.05
C GLN A 7 25.65 -11.76 -1.06
N TYR A 8 24.42 -11.71 -0.55
CA TYR A 8 23.68 -10.46 -0.37
C TYR A 8 23.27 -10.33 1.09
N ILE A 9 23.50 -9.16 1.69
CA ILE A 9 23.14 -8.86 3.08
C ILE A 9 22.08 -7.75 3.07
N HIS A 10 20.85 -8.06 3.50
CA HIS A 10 19.77 -7.08 3.70
C HIS A 10 19.74 -6.62 5.16
N ARG A 11 19.51 -5.31 5.39
CA ARG A 11 19.19 -4.76 6.72
C ARG A 11 17.94 -3.89 6.60
N PHE A 12 16.94 -4.16 7.41
CA PHE A 12 15.73 -3.34 7.53
C PHE A 12 15.37 -3.14 9.01
N ARG A 13 14.61 -2.09 9.31
CA ARG A 13 14.03 -1.88 10.64
C ARG A 13 12.61 -2.43 10.65
N ALA A 14 12.33 -3.35 11.56
CA ALA A 14 11.03 -4.00 11.68
C ALA A 14 10.03 -3.13 12.47
N VAL A 15 9.68 -1.95 11.90
CA VAL A 15 8.79 -0.95 12.53
C VAL A 15 7.38 -0.92 11.92
N ASN A 16 7.05 -1.88 11.06
CA ASN A 16 5.78 -1.96 10.36
C ASN A 16 5.14 -3.34 10.60
N PRO A 17 4.25 -3.48 11.59
CA PRO A 17 3.60 -4.74 11.92
C PRO A 17 2.83 -5.33 10.73
N GLY A 18 3.03 -6.63 10.48
CA GLY A 18 2.37 -7.32 9.37
C GLY A 18 3.14 -8.53 8.87
N TRP A 19 2.54 -9.21 7.89
CA TRP A 19 3.19 -10.24 7.10
C TRP A 19 3.81 -9.61 5.84
N TRP A 20 5.12 -9.80 5.67
CA TRP A 20 5.89 -9.26 4.56
C TRP A 20 6.45 -10.40 3.73
N PHE A 21 6.14 -10.42 2.44
CA PHE A 21 6.64 -11.43 1.53
C PHE A 21 7.85 -10.90 0.74
N ALA A 22 8.97 -11.61 0.82
CA ALA A 22 10.19 -11.27 0.10
C ALA A 22 10.58 -12.46 -0.77
N HIS A 23 10.81 -12.18 -2.05
CA HIS A 23 11.01 -13.21 -3.05
C HIS A 23 11.90 -12.71 -4.19
N CYS A 24 12.34 -13.64 -5.03
CA CYS A 24 12.89 -13.25 -6.32
C CYS A 24 11.78 -12.61 -7.15
N HIS A 25 11.97 -11.38 -7.62
CA HIS A 25 10.97 -10.64 -8.40
C HIS A 25 10.76 -11.19 -9.83
N LEU A 26 11.40 -12.31 -10.17
CA LEU A 26 11.13 -13.05 -11.39
C LEU A 26 10.12 -14.16 -11.09
N GLU A 27 8.96 -14.09 -11.73
CA GLU A 27 7.82 -14.99 -11.48
C GLU A 27 8.21 -16.48 -11.57
N LEU A 28 9.03 -16.86 -12.56
CA LEU A 28 9.48 -18.24 -12.70
C LEU A 28 10.27 -18.75 -11.48
N HIS A 29 11.07 -17.90 -10.85
CA HIS A 29 11.80 -18.25 -9.64
C HIS A 29 10.87 -18.24 -8.41
N LEU A 30 9.90 -17.32 -8.36
CA LEU A 30 8.87 -17.32 -7.32
C LEU A 30 8.06 -18.63 -7.35
N MET A 31 7.57 -19.04 -8.52
CA MET A 31 6.88 -20.32 -8.71
C MET A 31 7.74 -21.52 -8.31
N GLY A 32 9.07 -21.41 -8.48
CA GLY A 32 10.04 -22.41 -8.01
C GLY A 32 10.27 -22.42 -6.50
N GLY A 33 9.58 -21.58 -5.73
CA GLY A 33 9.67 -21.52 -4.27
C GLY A 33 10.73 -20.56 -3.73
N THR A 34 11.28 -19.67 -4.55
CA THR A 34 12.33 -18.72 -4.13
C THR A 34 11.74 -17.50 -3.42
N GLY A 35 11.11 -17.73 -2.27
CA GLY A 35 10.51 -16.69 -1.43
C GLY A 35 10.40 -17.10 0.04
N TYR A 36 10.28 -16.11 0.90
CA TYR A 36 10.08 -16.28 2.34
C TYR A 36 9.22 -15.14 2.89
N ALA A 37 8.60 -15.38 4.04
CA ALA A 37 7.74 -14.42 4.72
C ALA A 37 8.30 -14.01 6.08
N TYR A 38 8.15 -12.73 6.42
CA TYR A 38 8.46 -12.19 7.74
C TYR A 38 7.17 -11.81 8.46
N LYS A 39 7.03 -12.24 9.72
CA LYS A 39 6.06 -11.67 10.64
C LYS A 39 6.75 -10.58 11.46
N VAL A 40 6.25 -9.34 11.35
CA VAL A 40 6.70 -8.21 12.16
C VAL A 40 5.59 -7.88 13.15
N GLY A 41 5.94 -7.78 14.43
CA GLY A 41 4.98 -7.51 15.52
C GLY A 41 4.19 -8.74 16.00
N ASN A 42 3.37 -8.50 17.02
CA ASN A 42 2.41 -9.44 17.59
C ASN A 42 1.07 -9.40 16.84
N ASP A 43 0.22 -10.41 17.03
CA ASP A 43 -1.05 -10.51 16.28
C ASP A 43 -2.01 -9.36 16.53
N ASN A 44 -1.95 -8.72 17.71
CA ASN A 44 -2.75 -7.54 18.05
C ASN A 44 -2.25 -6.24 17.43
N GLU A 45 -1.02 -6.22 16.88
CA GLU A 45 -0.45 -5.07 16.17
C GLU A 45 -0.72 -5.15 14.66
N ILE A 46 -1.11 -6.31 14.15
CA ILE A 46 -1.41 -6.55 12.74
C ILE A 46 -2.87 -6.19 12.47
N TYR A 47 -3.09 -5.25 11.53
CA TYR A 47 -4.43 -4.84 11.17
C TYR A 47 -5.20 -6.00 10.53
N MET A 48 -6.42 -6.25 11.00
CA MET A 48 -7.25 -7.29 10.41
C MET A 48 -7.62 -6.93 8.97
N PRO A 49 -7.72 -7.92 8.06
CA PRO A 49 -8.28 -7.70 6.74
C PRO A 49 -9.68 -7.05 6.83
N PRO A 50 -10.08 -6.22 5.85
CA PRO A 50 -11.43 -5.67 5.76
C PRO A 50 -12.53 -6.75 5.83
N ASP A 51 -13.74 -6.39 6.26
CA ASP A 51 -14.84 -7.36 6.44
C ASP A 51 -15.24 -8.09 5.14
N ASN A 52 -15.07 -7.42 3.99
CA ASN A 52 -15.32 -7.95 2.66
C ASN A 52 -14.12 -8.72 2.07
N PHE A 53 -13.06 -8.94 2.84
CA PHE A 53 -11.94 -9.78 2.42
C PHE A 53 -12.38 -11.25 2.41
N PRO A 54 -12.17 -11.99 1.30
CA PRO A 54 -12.52 -13.41 1.22
C PRO A 54 -11.82 -14.23 2.30
N LYS A 55 -12.61 -15.01 3.04
CA LYS A 55 -12.13 -15.88 4.14
C LYS A 55 -12.14 -17.35 3.75
N ASP A 56 -12.69 -17.66 2.59
CA ASP A 56 -12.81 -18.98 2.01
C ASP A 56 -11.67 -19.26 1.01
N CYS A 57 -11.40 -20.55 0.79
CA CYS A 57 -10.51 -20.98 -0.28
C CYS A 57 -11.32 -21.03 -1.59
N GLY A 58 -10.85 -20.40 -2.65
CA GLY A 58 -11.54 -20.43 -3.95
C GLY A 58 -11.25 -19.24 -4.83
N THR A 59 -12.20 -18.92 -5.71
CA THR A 59 -12.10 -17.77 -6.62
C THR A 59 -12.27 -16.47 -5.84
N PHE A 60 -11.26 -15.61 -5.88
CA PHE A 60 -11.34 -14.25 -5.33
C PHE A 60 -12.41 -13.44 -6.08
N LYS A 61 -13.51 -13.12 -5.39
CA LYS A 61 -14.58 -12.23 -5.86
C LYS A 61 -14.72 -11.07 -4.89
N VAL A 62 -14.74 -9.85 -5.42
CA VAL A 62 -14.91 -8.63 -4.63
C VAL A 62 -16.26 -8.04 -4.97
N ASP A 63 -17.24 -8.20 -4.08
CA ASP A 63 -18.62 -7.74 -4.34
C ASP A 63 -18.77 -6.21 -4.21
N LYS A 64 -17.90 -5.57 -3.42
CA LYS A 64 -17.80 -4.10 -3.26
C LYS A 64 -16.38 -3.74 -2.85
N LEU A 65 -15.73 -2.79 -3.54
CA LEU A 65 -14.43 -2.29 -3.08
C LEU A 65 -14.62 -1.59 -1.72
N PRO A 66 -13.76 -1.84 -0.73
CA PRO A 66 -13.78 -1.06 0.49
C PRO A 66 -13.48 0.40 0.12
N GLU A 67 -14.15 1.34 0.79
CA GLU A 67 -13.87 2.76 0.63
C GLU A 67 -12.41 2.97 1.02
N LEU A 68 -11.53 3.11 0.02
CA LEU A 68 -10.12 3.38 0.24
C LEU A 68 -10.06 4.64 1.10
N ARG A 69 -9.51 4.51 2.31
CA ARG A 69 -9.18 5.66 3.16
C ARG A 69 -8.08 6.44 2.46
N LEU A 70 -8.46 7.23 1.45
CA LEU A 70 -7.59 8.23 0.87
C LEU A 70 -7.19 9.17 2.01
N PRO A 71 -5.90 9.54 2.14
CA PRO A 71 -5.50 10.55 3.10
C PRO A 71 -6.23 11.85 2.75
N ILE A 72 -7.28 12.14 3.49
CA ILE A 72 -7.94 13.44 3.72
C ILE A 72 -7.83 14.39 2.50
N GLN A 73 -8.76 14.32 1.56
CA GLN A 73 -9.00 15.40 0.60
C GLN A 73 -9.76 16.59 1.23
N ASN A 74 -9.47 16.94 2.49
CA ASN A 74 -9.94 18.20 3.05
C ASN A 74 -8.98 19.33 2.66
N VAL A 75 -8.77 19.51 1.36
CA VAL A 75 -8.40 20.83 0.88
C VAL A 75 -9.69 21.64 0.94
N SER A 76 -9.93 22.27 2.09
CA SER A 76 -10.82 23.42 2.14
C SER A 76 -10.32 24.36 1.05
N MET A 77 -11.05 24.48 -0.07
CA MET A 77 -10.91 25.63 -0.95
C MET A 77 -11.08 26.85 -0.07
N ALA A 78 -9.96 27.45 0.34
CA ALA A 78 -9.97 28.61 1.19
C ALA A 78 -10.82 29.65 0.47
N ARG A 79 -11.95 30.02 1.09
CA ARG A 79 -12.91 31.00 0.56
C ARG A 79 -12.24 32.26 0.00
N GLY A 80 -11.02 32.58 0.47
CA GLY A 80 -10.19 33.69 -0.02
C GLY A 80 -9.81 33.65 -1.51
N VAL A 81 -9.67 32.48 -2.14
CA VAL A 81 -9.30 32.42 -3.57
C VAL A 81 -10.43 32.97 -4.45
N LEU A 82 -11.69 32.68 -4.11
CA LEU A 82 -12.87 33.19 -4.84
C LEU A 82 -13.01 34.72 -4.72
N PHE A 83 -12.64 35.30 -3.59
CA PHE A 83 -12.67 36.76 -3.37
C PHE A 83 -11.61 37.51 -4.17
N ILE A 84 -10.42 36.93 -4.34
CA ILE A 84 -9.36 37.55 -5.16
C ILE A 84 -9.79 37.60 -6.63
N PHE A 85 -10.36 36.52 -7.16
CA PHE A 85 -10.87 36.50 -8.54
C PHE A 85 -12.03 37.49 -8.74
N ALA A 86 -12.95 37.60 -7.78
CA ALA A 86 -14.05 38.57 -7.85
C ALA A 86 -13.55 40.03 -7.76
N ALA A 87 -12.55 40.32 -6.92
CA ALA A 87 -11.98 41.65 -6.79
C ALA A 87 -11.19 42.08 -8.04
N ILE A 88 -10.42 41.17 -8.64
CA ILE A 88 -9.69 41.43 -9.89
C ILE A 88 -10.67 41.71 -11.03
N PHE A 89 -11.77 40.98 -11.13
CA PHE A 89 -12.80 41.18 -12.15
C PHE A 89 -13.60 42.48 -11.95
N TRP A 90 -13.71 42.97 -10.72
CA TRP A 90 -14.38 44.24 -10.40
C TRP A 90 -13.46 45.46 -10.54
N LEU A 91 -12.15 45.30 -10.39
CA LEU A 91 -11.14 46.35 -10.62
C LEU A 91 -10.78 46.52 -12.10
N SER A 92 -11.22 45.62 -12.98
CA SER A 92 -11.00 45.69 -14.44
C SER A 92 -12.20 46.20 -15.24
N GLN A 93 -13.19 46.79 -14.58
CA GLN A 93 -14.38 47.41 -15.18
C GLN A 93 -14.43 48.91 -14.88
#